data_AF-F2IJC5-F1
#
_entry.id   AF-F2IJC5-F1
#
_cell.length_a   1.000
_cell.length_b   1.000
_cell.length_c   1.000
_cell.angle_alpha   90.00
_cell.angle_beta   90.00
_cell.angle_gamma   90.00
#
_symmetry.space_group_name_H-M   'P 1'
#
loop_
_entity.id
_entity.type
_entity.pdbx_description
1 polymer ?
#
loop_
_entity_poly.entity_id
_entity_poly.type
_entity_poly.pdbx_seq_one_letter_code
_entity_poly.pdbx_strand_id
1 'polypeptide(L)'
;MKRKIRVAMWSVLSLALVFVSCKKNNPEPEPEPTPTPTPTNCNVVEVNPTGIAVTISTPTTWTAGNVYAVTSKVTVTSVLTIEAGAIIKLDVSGGFEVINSGKISANGTSSQHITFTSIKDDTYCGDSNGDGTATGPLKGDWQNIYLNGGTNNSFAYCDILYSGRSDYNAVEISVAGPIFTFDHCTFAHTLSSNSSSGAYVFHGGSYMSDPSVSVFTNNVFYDNDRPLYCSFDYTVNTNNSFHNPANVNQKNTRNGIFMWGGIGASVSYNVSEVPYVFMTDFSGGGSAAVRNVNIGNNVVLKFMSSSWGISRGTNNHINLGSGVVFTSYKDDANGGDTNGDGNSSNPAVGDWNGFWDYASNSYVSGSYILYAAN
;
A
#
# COMPACT_ATOMS: atom_id res chain seq x y z
N MET A 1 -55.14 -75.93 8.71
CA MET A 1 -53.72 -75.50 8.76
C MET A 1 -53.58 -74.24 7.92
N LYS A 2 -53.05 -73.17 8.51
CA LYS A 2 -53.11 -71.77 8.06
C LYS A 2 -52.06 -71.44 7.00
N ARG A 3 -52.41 -70.67 5.97
CA ARG A 3 -51.80 -69.35 5.62
C ARG A 3 -52.54 -68.72 4.44
N LYS A 4 -53.42 -67.75 4.72
CA LYS A 4 -54.00 -66.82 3.74
C LYS A 4 -53.17 -65.54 3.76
N ILE A 5 -52.71 -65.14 2.58
CA ILE A 5 -51.98 -63.91 2.29
C ILE A 5 -52.97 -62.74 2.44
N ARG A 6 -52.62 -61.74 3.26
CA ARG A 6 -53.32 -60.45 3.34
C ARG A 6 -52.42 -59.38 2.73
N VAL A 7 -52.85 -58.82 1.59
CA VAL A 7 -52.36 -57.56 1.06
C VAL A 7 -53.22 -56.47 1.68
N ALA A 8 -52.62 -55.59 2.47
CA ALA A 8 -53.31 -54.46 3.09
C ALA A 8 -53.07 -53.21 2.25
N MET A 9 -54.19 -52.61 1.85
CA MET A 9 -54.36 -51.35 1.14
C MET A 9 -54.03 -50.20 2.09
N TRP A 10 -53.06 -49.35 1.75
CA TRP A 10 -52.79 -48.09 2.47
C TRP A 10 -53.13 -46.90 1.58
N SER A 11 -54.07 -46.12 2.08
CA SER A 11 -54.59 -44.86 1.56
C SER A 11 -53.51 -43.78 1.44
N VAL A 12 -53.40 -43.18 0.25
CA VAL A 12 -52.53 -42.04 -0.02
C VAL A 12 -53.20 -40.76 0.48
N LEU A 13 -52.64 -40.16 1.54
CA LEU A 13 -53.00 -38.83 2.01
C LEU A 13 -52.20 -37.80 1.20
N SER A 14 -52.88 -37.06 0.32
CA SER A 14 -52.29 -35.97 -0.46
C SER A 14 -51.96 -34.78 0.44
N LEU A 15 -50.68 -34.62 0.75
CA LEU A 15 -50.15 -33.45 1.46
C LEU A 15 -49.97 -32.29 0.47
N ALA A 16 -50.76 -31.24 0.61
CA ALA A 16 -50.56 -29.99 -0.13
C ALA A 16 -49.28 -29.29 0.38
N LEU A 17 -48.23 -29.25 -0.44
CA LEU A 17 -47.08 -28.39 -0.18
C LEU A 17 -47.46 -26.93 -0.43
N VAL A 18 -47.57 -26.15 0.63
CA VAL A 18 -47.55 -24.69 0.56
C VAL A 18 -46.08 -24.27 0.44
N PHE A 19 -45.68 -23.76 -0.73
CA PHE A 19 -44.38 -23.11 -0.87
C PHE A 19 -44.41 -21.78 -0.12
N VAL A 20 -43.85 -21.75 1.08
CA VAL A 20 -43.49 -20.50 1.77
C VAL A 20 -42.22 -19.97 1.10
N SER A 21 -42.38 -18.96 0.24
CA SER A 21 -41.28 -18.19 -0.31
C SER A 21 -40.65 -17.35 0.81
N CYS A 22 -39.60 -17.87 1.47
CA CYS A 22 -38.72 -17.05 2.28
C CYS A 22 -37.95 -16.08 1.36
N LYS A 23 -38.49 -14.87 1.15
CA LYS A 23 -37.69 -13.76 0.61
C LYS A 23 -36.60 -13.45 1.62
N LYS A 24 -35.37 -13.88 1.31
CA LYS A 24 -34.16 -13.35 1.94
C LYS A 24 -34.11 -11.87 1.55
N ASN A 25 -34.33 -10.98 2.51
CA ASN A 25 -34.01 -9.57 2.34
C ASN A 25 -32.48 -9.44 2.37
N ASN A 26 -31.83 -9.82 1.28
CA ASN A 26 -30.49 -9.31 1.02
C ASN A 26 -30.67 -7.84 0.66
N PRO A 27 -30.00 -6.89 1.34
CA PRO A 27 -29.87 -5.56 0.79
C PRO A 27 -29.24 -5.70 -0.60
N GLU A 28 -29.85 -5.05 -1.58
CA GLU A 28 -29.31 -4.91 -2.92
C GLU A 28 -27.88 -4.35 -2.79
N PRO A 29 -26.89 -4.88 -3.54
CA PRO A 29 -25.56 -4.27 -3.55
C PRO A 29 -25.73 -2.79 -3.92
N GLU A 30 -25.13 -1.93 -3.12
CA GLU A 30 -25.10 -0.49 -3.39
C GLU A 30 -24.60 -0.30 -4.83
N PRO A 31 -25.29 0.50 -5.67
CA PRO A 31 -24.87 0.66 -7.05
C PRO A 31 -23.42 1.13 -7.07
N GLU A 32 -22.60 0.51 -7.92
CA GLU A 32 -21.23 0.96 -8.14
C GLU A 32 -21.26 2.48 -8.40
N PRO A 33 -20.36 3.26 -7.79
CA PRO A 33 -20.29 4.68 -8.07
C PRO A 33 -20.03 4.83 -9.57
N THR A 34 -21.03 5.31 -10.30
CA THR A 34 -20.85 5.78 -11.68
C THR A 34 -19.66 6.72 -11.68
N PRO A 35 -18.66 6.53 -12.57
CA PRO A 35 -17.54 7.45 -12.65
C PRO A 35 -18.11 8.85 -12.87
N THR A 36 -17.92 9.72 -11.87
CA THR A 36 -18.30 11.13 -11.99
C THR A 36 -17.60 11.65 -13.24
N PRO A 37 -18.34 12.21 -14.23
CA PRO A 37 -17.70 12.74 -15.42
C PRO A 37 -16.69 13.78 -14.98
N THR A 38 -15.43 13.57 -15.32
CA THR A 38 -14.37 14.50 -14.95
C THR A 38 -14.72 15.87 -15.53
N PRO A 39 -14.70 16.96 -14.73
CA PRO A 39 -15.02 18.29 -15.25
C PRO A 39 -14.09 18.59 -16.43
N THR A 40 -14.53 19.30 -17.47
CA THR A 40 -13.71 19.60 -18.66
C THR A 40 -13.41 21.09 -18.84
N ASN A 41 -13.80 21.95 -17.89
CA ASN A 41 -13.66 23.41 -17.94
C ASN A 41 -13.36 24.00 -16.55
N CYS A 42 -12.32 23.51 -15.88
CA CYS A 42 -11.89 24.06 -14.59
C CYS A 42 -11.13 25.36 -14.79
N ASN A 43 -11.19 26.23 -13.79
CA ASN A 43 -10.27 27.35 -13.71
C ASN A 43 -8.87 26.84 -13.35
N VAL A 44 -7.87 27.20 -14.15
CA VAL A 44 -6.47 26.86 -13.91
C VAL A 44 -5.83 27.96 -13.06
N VAL A 45 -5.30 27.59 -11.91
CA VAL A 45 -4.54 28.44 -11.00
C VAL A 45 -3.08 28.03 -11.08
N GLU A 46 -2.25 28.88 -11.67
CA GLU A 46 -0.80 28.66 -11.68
C GLU A 46 -0.22 28.88 -10.28
N VAL A 47 0.34 27.82 -9.69
CA VAL A 47 1.03 27.88 -8.42
C VAL A 47 2.46 28.36 -8.68
N ASN A 48 2.57 29.68 -8.66
CA ASN A 48 3.76 30.49 -8.93
C ASN A 48 4.30 30.47 -10.37
N PRO A 49 3.88 31.43 -11.21
CA PRO A 49 4.30 31.53 -12.61
C PRO A 49 5.77 31.90 -12.80
N THR A 50 6.49 32.29 -11.73
CA THR A 50 7.87 32.80 -11.84
C THR A 50 8.94 31.72 -11.74
N GLY A 51 8.56 30.46 -11.49
CA GLY A 51 9.50 29.34 -11.37
C GLY A 51 10.33 29.31 -10.08
N ILE A 52 9.99 30.14 -9.09
CA ILE A 52 10.63 30.19 -7.76
C ILE A 52 9.93 29.21 -6.82
N ALA A 53 10.64 28.62 -5.86
CA ALA A 53 10.00 27.80 -4.82
C ALA A 53 8.89 28.58 -4.08
N VAL A 54 7.75 27.93 -3.83
CA VAL A 54 6.58 28.54 -3.17
C VAL A 54 6.56 28.15 -1.71
N THR A 55 6.37 29.12 -0.82
CA THR A 55 6.20 28.85 0.61
C THR A 55 4.79 29.22 1.06
N ILE A 56 4.03 28.22 1.53
CA ILE A 56 2.76 28.41 2.23
C ILE A 56 3.05 28.73 3.70
N SER A 57 3.22 30.02 4.00
CA SER A 57 3.55 30.54 5.34
C SER A 57 2.34 31.03 6.14
N THR A 58 1.17 31.14 5.51
CA THR A 58 -0.11 31.43 6.13
C THR A 58 -1.14 30.38 5.73
N PRO A 59 -2.19 30.14 6.54
CA PRO A 59 -3.27 29.22 6.16
C PRO A 59 -3.79 29.54 4.75
N THR A 60 -3.73 28.55 3.88
CA THR A 60 -4.09 28.66 2.47
C THR A 60 -5.02 27.53 2.10
N THR A 61 -6.07 27.85 1.34
CA THR A 61 -7.04 26.86 0.85
C THR A 61 -6.97 26.77 -0.67
N TRP A 62 -6.84 25.55 -1.17
CA TRP A 62 -7.04 25.19 -2.57
C TRP A 62 -8.43 24.59 -2.72
N THR A 63 -9.27 25.26 -3.51
CA THR A 63 -10.72 25.03 -3.53
C THR A 63 -11.14 24.08 -4.65
N ALA A 64 -12.26 23.39 -4.42
CA ALA A 64 -12.84 22.45 -5.37
C ALA A 64 -13.15 23.11 -6.74
N GLY A 65 -13.06 22.33 -7.82
CA GLY A 65 -13.36 22.79 -9.18
C GLY A 65 -12.26 23.64 -9.83
N ASN A 66 -11.12 23.84 -9.15
CA ASN A 66 -9.92 24.42 -9.74
C ASN A 66 -8.88 23.33 -10.05
N VAL A 67 -8.09 23.61 -11.08
CA VAL A 67 -6.81 22.92 -11.34
C VAL A 67 -5.69 23.79 -10.80
N TYR A 68 -4.88 23.27 -9.90
CA TYR A 68 -3.67 23.93 -9.41
C TYR A 68 -2.47 23.40 -10.19
N ALA A 69 -1.94 24.21 -11.12
CA ALA A 69 -0.76 23.86 -11.91
C ALA A 69 0.52 24.19 -11.13
N VAL A 70 1.19 23.16 -10.61
CA VAL A 70 2.37 23.25 -9.74
C VAL A 70 3.64 22.98 -10.55
N THR A 71 4.36 24.05 -10.88
CA THR A 71 5.58 24.00 -11.71
C THR A 71 6.87 24.03 -10.90
N SER A 72 6.78 24.14 -9.58
CA SER A 72 7.91 24.16 -8.66
C SER A 72 7.54 23.54 -7.30
N LYS A 73 8.55 23.28 -6.46
CA LYS A 73 8.32 22.72 -5.12
C LYS A 73 7.49 23.69 -4.26
N VAL A 74 6.44 23.17 -3.63
CA VAL A 74 5.62 23.86 -2.64
C VAL A 74 6.07 23.45 -1.23
N THR A 75 6.73 24.36 -0.54
CA THR A 75 7.10 24.21 0.87
C THR A 75 5.96 24.68 1.77
N VAL A 76 5.50 23.82 2.66
CA VAL A 76 4.39 24.08 3.59
C VAL A 76 4.95 24.26 4.99
N THR A 77 4.93 25.50 5.49
CA THR A 77 5.32 25.84 6.88
C THR A 77 4.13 26.18 7.77
N SER A 78 2.97 26.45 7.16
CA SER A 78 1.68 26.67 7.81
C SER A 78 0.68 25.58 7.38
N VAL A 79 -0.61 25.91 7.25
CA VAL A 79 -1.65 24.96 6.83
C VAL A 79 -1.96 25.13 5.35
N LEU A 80 -1.85 24.04 4.60
CA LEU A 80 -2.44 23.92 3.26
C LEU A 80 -3.67 23.01 3.34
N THR A 81 -4.85 23.57 3.14
CA THR A 81 -6.11 22.82 3.02
C THR A 81 -6.42 22.64 1.55
N ILE A 82 -6.70 21.41 1.13
CA ILE A 82 -7.11 21.09 -0.23
C ILE A 82 -8.52 20.50 -0.13
N GLU A 83 -9.49 21.16 -0.73
CA GLU A 83 -10.90 20.77 -0.68
C GLU A 83 -11.18 19.57 -1.61
N ALA A 84 -12.17 18.76 -1.24
CA ALA A 84 -12.63 17.61 -2.01
C ALA A 84 -12.96 17.99 -3.47
N GLY A 85 -12.44 17.24 -4.44
CA GLY A 85 -12.62 17.53 -5.87
C GLY A 85 -11.67 18.57 -6.45
N ALA A 86 -10.69 19.07 -5.69
CA ALA A 86 -9.59 19.85 -6.25
C ALA A 86 -8.65 18.95 -7.08
N ILE A 87 -8.09 19.50 -8.15
CA ILE A 87 -7.13 18.81 -9.02
C ILE A 87 -5.80 19.54 -8.94
N ILE A 88 -4.72 18.79 -8.73
CA ILE A 88 -3.36 19.29 -8.58
C ILE A 88 -2.54 18.64 -9.69
N LYS A 89 -2.05 19.47 -10.60
CA LYS A 89 -1.29 19.05 -11.77
C LYS A 89 0.15 19.50 -11.64
N LEU A 90 1.06 18.54 -11.59
CA LEU A 90 2.46 18.77 -11.25
C LEU A 90 3.35 18.56 -12.47
N ASP A 91 4.25 19.52 -12.71
CA ASP A 91 5.31 19.40 -13.71
C ASP A 91 6.56 18.74 -13.11
N VAL A 92 7.61 18.64 -13.91
CA VAL A 92 8.94 18.08 -13.64
C VAL A 92 9.57 18.50 -12.30
N SER A 93 9.35 19.75 -11.90
CA SER A 93 9.87 20.32 -10.64
C SER A 93 8.78 20.45 -9.57
N GLY A 94 7.57 20.00 -9.87
CA GLY A 94 6.42 20.03 -8.98
C GLY A 94 6.55 18.97 -7.88
N GLY A 95 6.17 19.35 -6.68
CA GLY A 95 6.08 18.47 -5.52
C GLY A 95 5.77 19.26 -4.25
N PHE A 96 5.67 18.55 -3.13
CA PHE A 96 5.39 19.14 -1.83
C PHE A 96 6.49 18.81 -0.84
N GLU A 97 6.79 19.75 0.05
CA GLU A 97 7.60 19.51 1.23
C GLU A 97 6.92 20.14 2.44
N VAL A 98 6.57 19.33 3.43
CA VAL A 98 6.04 19.82 4.72
C VAL A 98 7.20 19.93 5.70
N ILE A 99 7.42 21.10 6.30
CA ILE A 99 8.48 21.30 7.30
C ILE A 99 7.94 21.93 8.59
N ASN A 100 8.68 21.79 9.68
CA ASN A 100 8.34 22.38 10.99
C ASN A 100 6.93 21.96 11.45
N SER A 101 6.09 22.94 11.81
CA SER A 101 4.68 22.76 12.19
C SER A 101 3.71 22.81 10.99
N GLY A 102 4.22 22.80 9.77
CA GLY A 102 3.38 22.80 8.57
C GLY A 102 2.53 21.54 8.48
N LYS A 103 1.44 21.59 7.73
CA LYS A 103 0.63 20.39 7.43
C LYS A 103 -0.18 20.54 6.15
N ILE A 104 -0.40 19.42 5.48
CA ILE A 104 -1.36 19.29 4.38
C ILE A 104 -2.62 18.59 4.90
N SER A 105 -3.79 19.18 4.61
CA SER A 105 -5.10 18.62 4.87
C SER A 105 -5.83 18.45 3.54
N ALA A 106 -5.62 17.32 2.87
CA ALA A 106 -6.26 16.93 1.62
C ALA A 106 -7.27 15.82 1.90
N ASN A 107 -8.49 16.20 2.28
CA ASN A 107 -9.54 15.25 2.63
C ASN A 107 -10.66 15.32 1.61
N GLY A 108 -10.55 14.46 0.60
CA GLY A 108 -11.61 14.19 -0.37
C GLY A 108 -12.77 13.40 0.22
N THR A 109 -13.68 13.01 -0.65
CA THR A 109 -14.78 12.09 -0.33
C THR A 109 -14.85 10.99 -1.38
N SER A 110 -15.58 9.91 -1.11
CA SER A 110 -15.78 8.81 -2.08
C SER A 110 -16.37 9.25 -3.43
N SER A 111 -17.09 10.38 -3.48
CA SER A 111 -17.64 10.94 -4.72
C SER A 111 -16.80 12.06 -5.33
N GLN A 112 -15.88 12.65 -4.54
CA GLN A 112 -15.06 13.79 -4.92
C GLN A 112 -13.63 13.60 -4.40
N HIS A 113 -12.91 12.72 -5.08
CA HIS A 113 -11.48 12.51 -4.81
C HIS A 113 -10.69 13.79 -5.05
N ILE A 114 -9.57 13.95 -4.34
CA ILE A 114 -8.56 14.95 -4.65
C ILE A 114 -7.50 14.29 -5.54
N THR A 115 -7.23 14.85 -6.70
CA THR A 115 -6.30 14.22 -7.66
C THR A 115 -4.97 14.97 -7.71
N PHE A 116 -3.87 14.27 -7.47
CA PHE A 116 -2.51 14.71 -7.72
C PHE A 116 -1.99 13.93 -8.95
N THR A 117 -1.76 14.62 -10.06
CA THR A 117 -1.36 13.98 -11.32
C THR A 117 -0.34 14.82 -12.09
N SER A 118 0.17 14.28 -13.21
CA SER A 118 1.05 15.00 -14.13
C SER A 118 0.35 16.21 -14.75
N ILE A 119 1.10 17.27 -15.05
CA ILE A 119 0.59 18.41 -15.81
C ILE A 119 0.12 18.04 -17.23
N LYS A 120 0.62 16.92 -17.75
CA LYS A 120 0.29 16.37 -19.08
C LYS A 120 -0.93 15.43 -19.06
N ASP A 121 -1.58 15.28 -17.91
CA ASP A 121 -2.73 14.38 -17.77
C ASP A 121 -4.03 15.08 -18.13
N ASP A 122 -4.46 14.93 -19.38
CA ASP A 122 -5.69 15.55 -19.88
C ASP A 122 -6.97 14.91 -19.32
N THR A 123 -6.86 13.72 -18.72
CA THR A 123 -8.05 13.00 -18.20
C THR A 123 -8.71 13.73 -17.04
N TYR A 124 -7.94 14.57 -16.31
CA TYR A 124 -8.41 15.39 -15.20
C TYR A 124 -8.49 16.86 -15.58
N CYS A 125 -9.66 17.28 -16.06
CA CYS A 125 -9.94 18.67 -16.38
C CYS A 125 -9.14 19.32 -17.52
N GLY A 126 -8.80 18.50 -18.51
CA GLY A 126 -8.32 18.94 -19.81
C GLY A 126 -6.86 19.37 -19.85
N ASP A 127 -6.43 19.81 -21.02
CA ASP A 127 -5.05 20.16 -21.35
C ASP A 127 -4.59 21.41 -20.59
N SER A 128 -3.81 21.19 -19.54
CA SER A 128 -3.34 22.27 -18.65
C SER A 128 -1.95 22.79 -19.06
N ASN A 129 -1.25 22.09 -19.94
CA ASN A 129 0.04 22.48 -20.53
C ASN A 129 -0.10 23.10 -21.93
N GLY A 130 -1.30 23.10 -22.52
CA GLY A 130 -1.64 23.78 -23.76
C GLY A 130 -1.06 23.12 -25.02
N ASP A 131 -0.74 21.82 -24.96
CA ASP A 131 -0.11 21.10 -26.09
C ASP A 131 -1.08 20.20 -26.89
N GLY A 132 -2.38 20.29 -26.59
CA GLY A 132 -3.42 19.49 -27.21
C GLY A 132 -3.32 18.04 -26.75
N THR A 133 -2.92 17.15 -27.66
CA THR A 133 -2.69 15.72 -27.36
C THR A 133 -1.24 15.33 -27.67
N ALA A 134 -0.33 16.30 -27.70
CA ALA A 134 1.04 16.08 -28.14
C ALA A 134 1.83 15.27 -27.10
N THR A 135 1.51 15.46 -25.81
CA THR A 135 2.08 14.66 -24.73
C THR A 135 0.98 13.96 -23.92
N GLY A 136 1.40 13.04 -23.06
CA GLY A 136 0.54 12.36 -22.10
C GLY A 136 1.34 12.05 -20.83
N PRO A 137 0.66 11.65 -19.75
CA PRO A 137 1.32 11.43 -18.48
C PRO A 137 2.24 10.20 -18.54
N LEU A 138 3.42 10.31 -17.93
CA LEU A 138 4.41 9.26 -17.81
C LEU A 138 4.77 9.02 -16.35
N LYS A 139 5.15 7.77 -16.04
CA LYS A 139 5.61 7.41 -14.69
C LYS A 139 6.82 8.26 -14.28
N GLY A 140 6.75 8.91 -13.12
CA GLY A 140 7.80 9.80 -12.62
C GLY A 140 7.85 11.17 -13.30
N ASP A 141 6.70 11.68 -13.76
CA ASP A 141 6.57 13.00 -14.36
C ASP A 141 6.83 14.13 -13.37
N TRP A 142 6.47 13.95 -12.10
CA TRP A 142 6.70 14.93 -11.04
C TRP A 142 7.38 14.31 -9.81
N GLN A 143 7.89 15.16 -8.91
CA GLN A 143 8.80 14.75 -7.85
C GLN A 143 8.13 13.85 -6.79
N ASN A 144 7.63 14.45 -5.70
CA ASN A 144 7.16 13.71 -4.54
C ASN A 144 6.34 14.59 -3.59
N ILE A 145 5.66 13.92 -2.65
CA ILE A 145 5.18 14.50 -1.41
C ILE A 145 6.17 14.12 -0.30
N TYR A 146 6.92 15.08 0.19
CA TYR A 146 7.90 14.88 1.27
C TYR A 146 7.34 15.38 2.60
N LEU A 147 7.10 14.46 3.53
CA LEU A 147 6.66 14.78 4.89
C LEU A 147 7.90 14.92 5.80
N ASN A 148 8.43 16.14 5.85
CA ASN A 148 9.61 16.55 6.62
C ASN A 148 9.26 17.24 7.95
N GLY A 149 8.15 16.80 8.55
CA GLY A 149 7.60 17.37 9.79
C GLY A 149 6.08 17.46 9.74
N GLY A 150 5.52 18.20 10.68
CA GLY A 150 4.08 18.39 10.83
C GLY A 150 3.41 17.31 11.67
N THR A 151 2.47 17.76 12.50
CA THR A 151 1.55 16.90 13.21
C THR A 151 0.16 17.05 12.58
N ASN A 152 -0.45 15.95 12.17
CA ASN A 152 -1.75 15.89 11.48
C ASN A 152 -1.70 16.23 9.98
N ASN A 153 -0.75 15.67 9.25
CA ASN A 153 -0.89 15.56 7.80
C ASN A 153 -2.02 14.58 7.49
N SER A 154 -2.98 14.95 6.64
CA SER A 154 -4.16 14.13 6.38
C SER A 154 -4.43 14.07 4.88
N PHE A 155 -4.48 12.83 4.38
CA PHE A 155 -4.81 12.50 3.01
C PHE A 155 -5.93 11.46 3.07
N ALA A 156 -7.12 11.83 2.60
CA ALA A 156 -8.25 10.92 2.50
C ALA A 156 -8.87 11.02 1.12
N TYR A 157 -9.23 9.90 0.50
CA TYR A 157 -9.81 9.87 -0.86
C TYR A 157 -8.98 10.70 -1.85
N CYS A 158 -7.67 10.41 -1.89
CA CYS A 158 -6.73 11.09 -2.77
C CYS A 158 -6.20 10.11 -3.82
N ASP A 159 -6.13 10.54 -5.08
CA ASP A 159 -5.45 9.79 -6.13
C ASP A 159 -4.09 10.44 -6.37
N ILE A 160 -3.01 9.70 -6.14
CA ILE A 160 -1.63 10.15 -6.28
C ILE A 160 -1.00 9.38 -7.44
N LEU A 161 -0.90 10.05 -8.59
CA LEU A 161 -0.60 9.44 -9.88
C LEU A 161 0.72 9.99 -10.45
N TYR A 162 1.48 9.16 -11.17
CA TYR A 162 2.62 9.58 -11.99
C TYR A 162 3.81 10.25 -11.25
N SER A 163 3.92 10.06 -9.95
CA SER A 163 4.97 10.65 -9.09
C SER A 163 6.25 9.82 -8.99
N GLY A 164 7.24 10.31 -8.25
CA GLY A 164 8.48 9.60 -7.92
C GLY A 164 9.65 9.91 -8.84
N ARG A 165 9.68 11.07 -9.51
CA ARG A 165 10.68 11.42 -10.53
C ARG A 165 12.14 11.13 -10.13
N SER A 166 12.94 10.64 -11.07
CA SER A 166 14.39 10.40 -10.93
C SER A 166 14.74 9.46 -9.77
N ASP A 167 15.22 9.99 -8.64
CA ASP A 167 15.59 9.23 -7.45
C ASP A 167 14.61 9.45 -6.29
N TYR A 168 13.55 10.23 -6.50
CA TYR A 168 12.53 10.45 -5.47
C TYR A 168 11.62 9.23 -5.33
N ASN A 169 11.18 8.97 -4.10
CA ASN A 169 10.01 8.12 -3.85
C ASN A 169 8.75 8.97 -3.95
N ALA A 170 7.59 8.39 -4.31
CA ALA A 170 6.37 9.16 -4.53
C ALA A 170 5.91 9.92 -3.27
N VAL A 171 5.89 9.22 -2.13
CA VAL A 171 5.71 9.78 -0.80
C VAL A 171 6.91 9.39 0.06
N GLU A 172 7.53 10.38 0.68
CA GLU A 172 8.73 10.18 1.50
C GLU A 172 8.49 10.67 2.92
N ILE A 173 8.81 9.82 3.89
CA ILE A 173 8.71 10.12 5.32
C ILE A 173 10.11 10.38 5.86
N SER A 174 10.31 11.57 6.42
CA SER A 174 11.59 11.98 6.98
C SER A 174 11.85 11.43 8.39
N VAL A 175 13.09 11.65 8.84
CA VAL A 175 13.53 11.44 10.22
C VAL A 175 12.85 12.35 11.24
N ALA A 176 12.16 13.40 10.79
CA ALA A 176 11.50 14.38 11.66
C ALA A 176 10.23 13.83 12.34
N GLY A 177 9.85 12.57 12.05
CA GLY A 177 8.75 11.86 12.70
C GLY A 177 7.39 12.50 12.47
N PRO A 178 6.97 12.75 11.22
CA PRO A 178 5.66 13.35 10.96
C PRO A 178 4.54 12.43 11.45
N ILE A 179 3.46 13.02 11.94
CA ILE A 179 2.21 12.30 12.23
C ILE A 179 1.28 12.47 11.04
N PHE A 180 0.80 11.37 10.47
CA PHE A 180 0.03 11.39 9.24
C PHE A 180 -1.08 10.33 9.19
N THR A 181 -2.08 10.61 8.36
CA THR A 181 -3.10 9.66 7.93
C THR A 181 -3.15 9.61 6.41
N PHE A 182 -3.10 8.41 5.85
CA PHE A 182 -3.50 8.09 4.48
C PHE A 182 -4.63 7.06 4.53
N ASP A 183 -5.81 7.47 4.10
CA ASP A 183 -7.02 6.64 4.15
C ASP A 183 -7.81 6.69 2.83
N HIS A 184 -8.14 5.54 2.25
CA HIS A 184 -8.82 5.49 0.94
C HIS A 184 -8.06 6.20 -0.19
N CYS A 185 -6.73 6.24 -0.16
CA CYS A 185 -5.93 6.82 -1.23
C CYS A 185 -5.57 5.78 -2.30
N THR A 186 -5.54 6.20 -3.56
CA THR A 186 -5.04 5.42 -4.68
C THR A 186 -3.65 5.90 -5.05
N PHE A 187 -2.71 4.98 -5.21
CA PHE A 187 -1.39 5.26 -5.75
C PHE A 187 -1.16 4.43 -7.02
N ALA A 188 -0.91 5.11 -8.13
CA ALA A 188 -0.72 4.42 -9.40
C ALA A 188 0.24 5.13 -10.33
N HIS A 189 0.81 4.36 -11.26
CA HIS A 189 1.69 4.85 -12.31
C HIS A 189 2.92 5.61 -11.79
N THR A 190 3.39 5.35 -10.56
CA THR A 190 4.61 5.99 -10.07
C THR A 190 5.85 5.49 -10.81
N LEU A 191 6.97 6.20 -10.70
CA LEU A 191 8.26 5.79 -11.27
C LEU A 191 8.54 4.30 -11.04
N SER A 192 9.15 3.66 -12.05
CA SER A 192 9.80 2.35 -11.91
C SER A 192 11.30 2.46 -12.18
N SER A 193 12.09 1.76 -11.39
CA SER A 193 13.55 1.80 -11.45
C SER A 193 14.16 0.44 -11.13
N ASN A 194 15.11 -0.02 -11.95
CA ASN A 194 15.85 -1.26 -11.66
C ASN A 194 16.75 -1.17 -10.41
N SER A 195 16.90 0.02 -9.81
CA SER A 195 17.56 0.16 -8.51
C SER A 195 16.83 -0.63 -7.42
N SER A 196 17.58 -1.33 -6.58
CA SER A 196 17.04 -2.04 -5.41
C SER A 196 16.67 -1.12 -4.24
N SER A 197 17.06 0.17 -4.30
CA SER A 197 16.94 1.12 -3.20
C SER A 197 16.02 2.32 -3.50
N GLY A 198 15.22 2.26 -4.56
CA GLY A 198 14.35 3.39 -4.94
C GLY A 198 13.04 2.96 -5.58
N ALA A 199 12.30 3.94 -6.11
CA ALA A 199 10.98 3.76 -6.73
C ALA A 199 9.93 3.14 -5.79
N TYR A 200 9.97 3.52 -4.52
CA TYR A 200 8.88 3.22 -3.60
C TYR A 200 7.75 4.22 -3.80
N VAL A 201 6.52 3.74 -3.77
CA VAL A 201 5.35 4.61 -3.65
C VAL A 201 5.37 5.26 -2.28
N PHE A 202 5.41 4.45 -1.21
CA PHE A 202 5.43 4.96 0.15
C PHE A 202 6.73 4.55 0.85
N HIS A 203 7.63 5.51 1.04
CA HIS A 203 8.94 5.32 1.66
C HIS A 203 8.93 5.79 3.12
N GLY A 204 8.46 4.91 4.00
CA GLY A 204 8.39 5.12 5.45
C GLY A 204 9.67 4.72 6.20
N GLY A 205 10.28 3.61 5.78
CA GLY A 205 11.48 3.05 6.40
C GLY A 205 11.35 2.88 7.92
N SER A 206 12.45 3.09 8.65
CA SER A 206 12.47 2.97 10.12
C SER A 206 11.59 4.01 10.84
N TYR A 207 11.16 5.07 10.16
CA TYR A 207 10.36 6.16 10.75
C TYR A 207 8.87 5.85 10.76
N MET A 208 8.41 4.95 9.90
CA MET A 208 7.07 4.39 9.93
C MET A 208 7.08 3.12 10.78
N SER A 209 6.98 3.28 12.10
CA SER A 209 7.06 2.18 13.08
C SER A 209 5.84 2.07 14.00
N ASP A 210 4.96 3.07 14.05
CA ASP A 210 3.80 3.09 14.93
C ASP A 210 2.51 3.38 14.13
N PRO A 211 1.62 2.38 13.94
CA PRO A 211 0.39 2.55 13.17
C PRO A 211 -0.65 3.45 13.86
N SER A 212 -0.45 3.85 15.12
CA SER A 212 -1.34 4.81 15.80
C SER A 212 -1.10 6.27 15.38
N VAL A 213 0.09 6.58 14.85
CA VAL A 213 0.48 7.93 14.40
C VAL A 213 0.84 7.99 12.91
N SER A 214 1.27 6.88 12.33
CA SER A 214 1.41 6.68 10.88
C SER A 214 0.22 5.85 10.40
N VAL A 215 -0.96 6.44 10.39
CA VAL A 215 -2.21 5.74 10.05
C VAL A 215 -2.25 5.50 8.54
N PHE A 216 -2.31 4.24 8.14
CA PHE A 216 -2.22 3.82 6.74
C PHE A 216 -3.24 2.72 6.44
N THR A 217 -4.44 3.12 6.01
CA THR A 217 -5.62 2.25 5.92
C THR A 217 -6.37 2.38 4.60
N ASN A 218 -6.99 1.29 4.13
CA ASN A 218 -7.86 1.30 2.95
C ASN A 218 -7.21 1.86 1.66
N ASN A 219 -5.89 1.86 1.55
CA ASN A 219 -5.18 2.41 0.39
C ASN A 219 -5.01 1.35 -0.70
N VAL A 220 -4.85 1.81 -1.95
CA VAL A 220 -4.75 0.95 -3.13
C VAL A 220 -3.45 1.25 -3.88
N PHE A 221 -2.69 0.21 -4.25
CA PHE A 221 -1.47 0.33 -5.03
C PHE A 221 -1.47 -0.57 -6.26
N TYR A 222 -1.37 0.00 -7.45
CA TYR A 222 -1.22 -0.77 -8.68
C TYR A 222 -0.42 -0.04 -9.74
N ASP A 223 0.15 -0.80 -10.68
CA ASP A 223 0.98 -0.26 -11.76
C ASP A 223 2.12 0.65 -11.26
N ASN A 224 2.60 0.40 -10.04
CA ASN A 224 3.81 1.01 -9.52
C ASN A 224 4.96 0.02 -9.58
N ASP A 225 6.09 0.41 -9.01
CA ASP A 225 7.22 -0.48 -8.83
C ASP A 225 7.14 -1.19 -7.48
N ARG A 226 7.47 -0.49 -6.38
CA ARG A 226 7.38 -1.03 -5.02
C ARG A 226 6.34 -0.26 -4.21
N PRO A 227 5.31 -0.90 -3.64
CA PRO A 227 4.21 -0.18 -3.02
C PRO A 227 4.57 0.42 -1.64
N LEU A 228 5.21 -0.34 -0.76
CA LEU A 228 5.42 0.08 0.62
C LEU A 228 6.79 -0.32 1.15
N TYR A 229 7.46 0.63 1.82
CA TYR A 229 8.67 0.41 2.61
C TYR A 229 8.47 0.92 4.04
N CYS A 230 8.56 0.03 5.05
CA CYS A 230 8.29 0.36 6.45
C CYS A 230 9.22 -0.36 7.45
N SER A 231 9.08 -0.02 8.73
CA SER A 231 9.82 -0.67 9.82
C SER A 231 9.36 -2.10 10.04
N PHE A 232 10.25 -2.95 10.56
CA PHE A 232 9.90 -4.26 11.12
C PHE A 232 8.84 -4.19 12.20
N ASP A 233 8.70 -3.05 12.88
CA ASP A 233 7.78 -2.89 14.00
C ASP A 233 6.41 -2.36 13.58
N TYR A 234 6.22 -2.10 12.28
CA TYR A 234 4.98 -1.55 11.77
C TYR A 234 3.97 -2.66 11.40
N THR A 235 2.79 -2.62 12.03
CA THR A 235 1.67 -3.49 11.67
C THR A 235 0.90 -2.86 10.51
N VAL A 236 1.12 -3.34 9.30
CA VAL A 236 0.36 -2.91 8.11
C VAL A 236 -1.10 -3.35 8.24
N ASN A 237 -2.02 -2.40 8.07
CA ASN A 237 -3.44 -2.70 8.11
C ASN A 237 -3.85 -3.57 6.90
N THR A 238 -4.66 -4.60 7.15
CA THR A 238 -5.06 -5.59 6.14
C THR A 238 -6.06 -5.07 5.11
N ASN A 239 -6.63 -3.88 5.31
CA ASN A 239 -7.57 -3.29 4.37
C ASN A 239 -6.88 -2.56 3.19
N ASN A 240 -5.55 -2.45 3.20
CA ASN A 240 -4.83 -1.96 2.02
C ASN A 240 -4.82 -3.04 0.93
N SER A 241 -4.91 -2.63 -0.32
CA SER A 241 -4.86 -3.50 -1.51
C SER A 241 -3.60 -3.22 -2.34
N PHE A 242 -2.95 -4.27 -2.80
CA PHE A 242 -1.72 -4.21 -3.60
C PHE A 242 -1.95 -4.63 -5.07
N HIS A 243 -3.19 -4.47 -5.54
CA HIS A 243 -3.61 -4.63 -6.93
C HIS A 243 -4.68 -3.60 -7.29
N ASN A 244 -4.97 -3.44 -8.57
CA ASN A 244 -6.08 -2.62 -9.02
C ASN A 244 -7.41 -3.31 -8.70
N PRO A 245 -8.31 -2.73 -7.88
CA PRO A 245 -9.60 -3.34 -7.56
C PRO A 245 -10.48 -3.61 -8.79
N ALA A 246 -10.32 -2.83 -9.86
CA ALA A 246 -11.02 -3.04 -11.13
C ALA A 246 -10.37 -4.11 -12.02
N ASN A 247 -9.10 -4.44 -11.78
CA ASN A 247 -8.37 -5.49 -12.50
C ASN A 247 -7.30 -6.10 -11.60
N VAL A 248 -7.66 -7.19 -10.92
CA VAL A 248 -6.79 -7.88 -9.94
C VAL A 248 -5.46 -8.41 -10.51
N ASN A 249 -5.33 -8.48 -11.84
CA ASN A 249 -4.09 -8.86 -12.50
C ASN A 249 -3.12 -7.68 -12.70
N GLN A 250 -3.62 -6.44 -12.63
CA GLN A 250 -2.78 -5.25 -12.66
C GLN A 250 -2.24 -5.00 -11.25
N LYS A 251 -0.97 -5.37 -11.06
CA LYS A 251 -0.25 -5.30 -9.79
C LYS A 251 0.90 -4.31 -9.89
N ASN A 252 1.61 -4.13 -8.79
CA ASN A 252 2.92 -3.46 -8.80
C ASN A 252 3.98 -4.42 -9.38
N THR A 253 5.05 -3.89 -9.95
CA THR A 253 6.13 -4.66 -10.60
C THR A 253 6.83 -5.55 -9.59
N ARG A 254 7.17 -4.99 -8.43
CA ARG A 254 7.76 -5.70 -7.29
C ARG A 254 6.78 -5.65 -6.13
N ASN A 255 5.76 -6.50 -6.24
CA ASN A 255 4.61 -6.44 -5.36
C ASN A 255 4.89 -7.06 -3.99
N GLY A 256 5.27 -6.22 -3.03
CA GLY A 256 5.62 -6.66 -1.68
C GLY A 256 5.65 -5.50 -0.68
N ILE A 257 5.58 -5.84 0.61
CA ILE A 257 5.82 -4.92 1.73
C ILE A 257 7.30 -5.03 2.09
N PHE A 258 8.09 -4.03 1.72
CA PHE A 258 9.52 -4.00 1.98
C PHE A 258 9.79 -3.51 3.39
N MET A 259 10.70 -4.17 4.09
CA MET A 259 10.91 -3.94 5.51
C MET A 259 12.38 -3.78 5.88
N TRP A 260 12.63 -2.80 6.75
CA TRP A 260 13.97 -2.57 7.28
C TRP A 260 13.93 -1.90 8.65
N GLY A 261 14.87 -2.30 9.51
CA GLY A 261 15.10 -1.67 10.79
C GLY A 261 13.96 -1.85 11.78
N GLY A 262 14.26 -1.68 13.06
CA GLY A 262 13.28 -1.79 14.13
C GLY A 262 13.92 -1.49 15.47
N ILE A 263 13.10 -1.05 16.42
CA ILE A 263 13.41 -0.87 17.82
C ILE A 263 13.04 -2.10 18.66
N GLY A 264 12.39 -3.10 18.04
CA GLY A 264 12.03 -4.35 18.69
C GLY A 264 10.67 -4.32 19.39
N ALA A 265 9.72 -3.56 18.85
CA ALA A 265 8.34 -3.55 19.37
C ALA A 265 7.59 -4.82 18.95
N SER A 266 6.55 -5.16 19.71
CA SER A 266 5.64 -6.23 19.31
C SER A 266 4.84 -5.82 18.08
N VAL A 267 4.65 -6.75 17.15
CA VAL A 267 4.12 -6.47 15.82
C VAL A 267 3.27 -7.64 15.31
N SER A 268 2.31 -7.36 14.44
CA SER A 268 1.57 -8.39 13.73
C SER A 268 1.72 -8.22 12.21
N TYR A 269 2.03 -9.32 11.53
CA TYR A 269 2.09 -9.40 10.07
C TYR A 269 0.88 -10.19 9.61
N ASN A 270 -0.13 -9.52 9.06
CA ASN A 270 -1.42 -10.14 8.71
C ASN A 270 -1.80 -9.97 7.23
N VAL A 271 -1.01 -9.24 6.44
CA VAL A 271 -1.24 -9.11 5.00
C VAL A 271 -0.79 -10.40 4.32
N SER A 272 -1.74 -11.09 3.66
CA SER A 272 -1.48 -12.31 2.90
C SER A 272 -1.59 -12.12 1.38
N GLU A 273 -1.98 -10.92 0.94
CA GLU A 273 -2.08 -10.61 -0.49
C GLU A 273 -0.70 -10.55 -1.18
N VAL A 274 0.30 -10.02 -0.47
CA VAL A 274 1.67 -9.84 -0.94
C VAL A 274 2.68 -10.25 0.14
N PRO A 275 3.91 -10.64 -0.24
CA PRO A 275 4.94 -10.99 0.74
C PRO A 275 5.45 -9.79 1.55
N TYR A 276 5.89 -10.07 2.77
CA TYR A 276 6.79 -9.20 3.51
C TYR A 276 8.23 -9.49 3.08
N VAL A 277 8.94 -8.48 2.56
CA VAL A 277 10.29 -8.59 2.00
C VAL A 277 11.30 -7.98 2.97
N PHE A 278 12.17 -8.82 3.51
CA PHE A 278 13.18 -8.46 4.50
C PHE A 278 14.46 -8.00 3.80
N MET A 279 14.77 -6.71 3.98
CA MET A 279 15.93 -6.05 3.37
C MET A 279 17.17 -6.04 4.27
N THR A 280 17.13 -6.78 5.38
CA THR A 280 18.24 -6.99 6.31
C THR A 280 17.87 -8.16 7.23
N ASP A 281 18.85 -8.67 7.98
CA ASP A 281 18.61 -9.63 9.06
C ASP A 281 17.56 -9.14 10.05
N PHE A 282 16.60 -10.02 10.36
CA PHE A 282 15.71 -9.88 11.50
C PHE A 282 16.30 -10.65 12.69
N SER A 283 17.30 -10.06 13.32
CA SER A 283 17.96 -10.63 14.50
C SER A 283 17.28 -10.17 15.80
N GLY A 284 17.11 -11.08 16.75
CA GLY A 284 16.35 -10.84 17.98
C GLY A 284 16.91 -9.75 18.91
N GLY A 285 16.04 -8.80 19.25
CA GLY A 285 15.80 -8.25 20.59
C GLY A 285 17.01 -7.82 21.43
N GLY A 286 17.64 -6.69 21.11
CA GLY A 286 18.67 -6.05 21.94
C GLY A 286 18.17 -5.40 23.24
N SER A 287 17.04 -5.83 23.82
CA SER A 287 16.59 -5.27 25.12
C SER A 287 15.95 -6.34 26.01
N ALA A 288 15.89 -6.07 27.31
CA ALA A 288 15.23 -6.93 28.30
C ALA A 288 13.71 -7.08 28.07
N ALA A 289 13.10 -6.32 27.15
CA ALA A 289 11.68 -6.38 26.86
C ALA A 289 11.33 -7.56 25.93
N VAL A 290 10.20 -8.22 26.22
CA VAL A 290 9.66 -9.30 25.38
C VAL A 290 8.99 -8.70 24.15
N ARG A 291 9.47 -9.11 22.97
CA ARG A 291 8.88 -8.82 21.66
C ARG A 291 8.07 -10.02 21.18
N ASN A 292 6.82 -9.77 20.79
CA ASN A 292 5.99 -10.78 20.11
C ASN A 292 5.79 -10.38 18.65
N VAL A 293 6.20 -11.25 17.74
CA VAL A 293 5.99 -11.13 16.30
C VAL A 293 4.92 -12.15 15.92
N ASN A 294 3.70 -11.68 15.68
CA ASN A 294 2.57 -12.53 15.34
C ASN A 294 2.42 -12.58 13.82
N ILE A 295 2.72 -13.72 13.22
CA ILE A 295 2.60 -13.93 11.78
C ILE A 295 1.27 -14.63 11.53
N GLY A 296 0.37 -13.95 10.82
CA GLY A 296 -0.96 -14.43 10.48
C GLY A 296 -0.96 -15.60 9.49
N ASN A 297 -2.15 -16.12 9.18
CA ASN A 297 -2.30 -17.24 8.28
C ASN A 297 -1.93 -16.87 6.83
N ASN A 298 -1.31 -17.81 6.12
CA ASN A 298 -0.91 -17.69 4.69
C ASN A 298 0.03 -16.51 4.39
N VAL A 299 0.70 -15.97 5.41
CA VAL A 299 1.66 -14.88 5.22
C VAL A 299 2.97 -15.43 4.66
N VAL A 300 3.50 -14.77 3.63
CA VAL A 300 4.78 -15.11 3.01
C VAL A 300 5.84 -14.09 3.45
N LEU A 301 6.99 -14.59 3.90
CA LEU A 301 8.16 -13.79 4.26
C LEU A 301 9.31 -14.15 3.30
N LYS A 302 9.88 -13.13 2.67
CA LYS A 302 10.95 -13.27 1.68
C LYS A 302 12.23 -12.58 2.12
N PHE A 303 13.37 -13.20 1.85
CA PHE A 303 14.69 -12.69 2.26
C PHE A 303 15.57 -12.42 1.04
N MET A 304 16.16 -11.24 1.00
CA MET A 304 16.86 -10.69 -0.17
C MET A 304 18.35 -11.07 -0.28
N SER A 305 18.93 -11.71 0.73
CA SER A 305 20.37 -12.00 0.77
C SER A 305 20.66 -13.31 1.49
N SER A 306 21.70 -14.02 1.03
CA SER A 306 22.22 -15.24 1.63
C SER A 306 22.69 -15.07 3.07
N SER A 307 23.01 -13.83 3.47
CA SER A 307 23.41 -13.52 4.84
C SER A 307 22.23 -13.19 5.75
N TRP A 308 21.04 -12.94 5.19
CA TRP A 308 19.89 -12.47 5.95
C TRP A 308 18.95 -13.61 6.32
N GLY A 309 18.45 -13.57 7.55
CA GLY A 309 17.46 -14.50 8.05
C GLY A 309 16.56 -13.89 9.10
N ILE A 310 15.88 -14.77 9.82
CA ILE A 310 15.03 -14.42 10.95
C ILE A 310 15.46 -15.22 12.16
N SER A 311 15.30 -14.67 13.35
CA SER A 311 15.62 -15.40 14.58
C SER A 311 14.53 -15.26 15.63
N ARG A 312 14.46 -16.25 16.52
CA ARG A 312 13.68 -16.23 17.76
C ARG A 312 14.57 -16.47 18.97
N GLY A 313 14.11 -16.07 20.15
CA GLY A 313 14.81 -16.31 21.41
C GLY A 313 13.94 -15.96 22.61
N THR A 314 14.52 -15.98 23.81
CA THR A 314 13.81 -15.78 25.09
C THR A 314 12.96 -14.51 25.14
N ASN A 315 13.43 -13.42 24.53
CA ASN A 315 12.74 -12.14 24.50
C ASN A 315 12.25 -11.77 23.09
N ASN A 316 12.34 -12.68 22.11
CA ASN A 316 11.89 -12.44 20.75
C ASN A 316 11.09 -13.65 20.27
N HIS A 317 9.78 -13.61 20.49
CA HIS A 317 8.88 -14.68 20.12
C HIS A 317 8.39 -14.50 18.69
N ILE A 318 8.45 -15.57 17.91
CA ILE A 318 7.87 -15.65 16.57
C ILE A 318 6.71 -16.65 16.63
N ASN A 319 5.49 -16.13 16.57
CA ASN A 319 4.25 -16.91 16.64
C ASN A 319 3.71 -17.09 15.22
N LEU A 320 3.54 -18.34 14.79
CA LEU A 320 3.16 -18.67 13.41
C LEU A 320 1.69 -19.09 13.31
N GLY A 321 0.96 -18.49 12.37
CA GLY A 321 -0.31 -18.97 11.87
C GLY A 321 -0.15 -20.18 10.94
N SER A 322 -1.27 -20.70 10.44
CA SER A 322 -1.26 -21.79 9.46
C SER A 322 -0.86 -21.28 8.06
N GLY A 323 -0.14 -22.10 7.30
CA GLY A 323 0.21 -21.77 5.91
C GLY A 323 1.26 -20.67 5.73
N VAL A 324 1.94 -20.24 6.80
CA VAL A 324 3.09 -19.33 6.71
C VAL A 324 4.18 -19.95 5.83
N VAL A 325 4.88 -19.14 5.04
CA VAL A 325 6.03 -19.55 4.22
C VAL A 325 7.19 -18.58 4.43
N PHE A 326 8.40 -19.10 4.67
CA PHE A 326 9.66 -18.36 4.63
C PHE A 326 10.44 -18.80 3.40
N THR A 327 10.85 -17.87 2.54
CA THR A 327 11.43 -18.23 1.25
C THR A 327 12.39 -17.17 0.70
N SER A 328 13.00 -17.49 -0.45
CA SER A 328 13.87 -16.60 -1.21
C SER A 328 13.10 -15.41 -1.79
N TYR A 329 13.76 -14.26 -1.90
CA TYR A 329 13.26 -13.11 -2.66
C TYR A 329 12.98 -13.41 -4.13
N LYS A 330 13.59 -14.47 -4.68
CA LYS A 330 13.44 -14.94 -6.07
C LYS A 330 12.30 -15.95 -6.26
N ASP A 331 11.56 -16.29 -5.20
CA ASP A 331 10.55 -17.35 -5.24
C ASP A 331 9.19 -16.84 -5.74
N ASP A 332 8.99 -16.85 -7.04
CA ASP A 332 7.75 -16.38 -7.67
C ASP A 332 6.52 -17.23 -7.33
N ALA A 333 6.73 -18.52 -6.99
CA ALA A 333 5.66 -19.45 -6.70
C ALA A 333 4.92 -19.09 -5.39
N ASN A 334 5.61 -18.43 -4.46
CA ASN A 334 5.05 -17.99 -3.19
C ASN A 334 4.93 -16.46 -3.16
N GLY A 335 3.76 -15.96 -3.55
CA GLY A 335 3.43 -14.52 -3.47
C GLY A 335 3.92 -13.65 -4.62
N GLY A 336 4.41 -14.23 -5.72
CA GLY A 336 4.75 -13.51 -6.96
C GLY A 336 6.15 -12.90 -7.00
N ASP A 337 6.46 -12.27 -8.14
CA ASP A 337 7.77 -11.71 -8.51
C ASP A 337 8.11 -10.45 -7.69
N THR A 338 8.69 -10.65 -6.52
CA THR A 338 9.08 -9.55 -5.63
C THR A 338 10.38 -8.86 -6.05
N ASN A 339 11.17 -9.50 -6.92
CA ASN A 339 12.43 -9.03 -7.50
C ASN A 339 12.24 -8.28 -8.82
N GLY A 340 11.09 -8.42 -9.48
CA GLY A 340 10.73 -7.74 -10.71
C GLY A 340 11.53 -8.23 -11.91
N ASP A 341 12.01 -9.47 -11.89
CA ASP A 341 12.82 -10.04 -12.97
C ASP A 341 12.07 -11.05 -13.86
N GLY A 342 10.76 -11.18 -13.64
CA GLY A 342 9.95 -12.23 -14.23
C GLY A 342 10.51 -13.60 -13.83
N ASN A 343 10.59 -14.53 -14.78
CA ASN A 343 11.16 -15.86 -14.52
C ASN A 343 12.69 -15.91 -14.72
N SER A 344 13.40 -14.78 -14.64
CA SER A 344 14.83 -14.72 -15.02
C SER A 344 15.70 -15.41 -13.97
N SER A 345 15.33 -15.32 -12.70
CA SER A 345 15.95 -16.07 -11.62
C SER A 345 15.02 -17.15 -11.08
N ASN A 346 15.61 -18.13 -10.40
CA ASN A 346 14.87 -19.19 -9.71
C ASN A 346 15.41 -19.30 -8.28
N PRO A 347 14.56 -19.62 -7.29
CA PRO A 347 15.00 -19.77 -5.92
C PRO A 347 15.88 -21.01 -5.75
N ALA A 348 16.93 -20.91 -4.94
CA ALA A 348 17.88 -21.98 -4.67
C ALA A 348 18.27 -22.06 -3.19
N VAL A 349 18.58 -23.26 -2.72
CA VAL A 349 19.11 -23.49 -1.36
C VAL A 349 20.32 -22.58 -1.12
N GLY A 350 20.29 -21.83 -0.01
CA GLY A 350 21.32 -20.85 0.34
C GLY A 350 21.05 -19.43 -0.13
N ASP A 351 19.89 -19.17 -0.76
CA ASP A 351 19.47 -17.80 -1.11
C ASP A 351 19.26 -16.90 0.12
N TRP A 352 19.03 -17.50 1.29
CA TRP A 352 18.94 -16.81 2.57
C TRP A 352 19.45 -17.66 3.72
N ASN A 353 19.78 -17.02 4.84
CA ASN A 353 20.55 -17.63 5.93
C ASN A 353 19.74 -18.73 6.65
N GLY A 354 18.50 -18.42 7.02
CA GLY A 354 17.63 -19.37 7.72
C GLY A 354 16.85 -18.77 8.88
N PHE A 355 16.08 -19.62 9.55
CA PHE A 355 15.36 -19.28 10.76
C PHE A 355 16.12 -19.80 11.99
N TRP A 356 16.83 -18.93 12.71
CA TRP A 356 17.63 -19.30 13.87
C TRP A 356 16.84 -19.29 15.19
N ASP A 357 17.07 -20.28 16.04
CA ASP A 357 16.51 -20.36 17.39
C ASP A 357 17.62 -20.30 18.44
N TYR A 358 17.70 -19.17 19.15
CA TYR A 358 18.70 -18.97 20.21
C TYR A 358 18.48 -19.85 21.44
N ALA A 359 17.26 -20.34 21.68
CA ALA A 359 16.99 -21.19 22.85
C ALA A 359 17.52 -22.61 22.65
N SER A 360 17.42 -23.14 21.43
CA SER A 360 17.96 -24.46 21.06
C SER A 360 19.36 -24.40 20.44
N ASN A 361 19.86 -23.19 20.14
CA ASN A 361 21.12 -22.95 19.45
C ASN A 361 21.21 -23.73 18.12
N SER A 362 20.13 -23.70 17.34
CA SER A 362 19.99 -24.43 16.09
C SER A 362 19.08 -23.69 15.12
N TYR A 363 19.15 -24.04 13.83
CA TYR A 363 18.16 -23.59 12.87
C TYR A 363 16.86 -24.38 13.00
N VAL A 364 15.74 -23.66 12.92
CA VAL A 364 14.41 -24.23 12.79
C VAL A 364 14.30 -24.90 11.41
N SER A 365 13.72 -26.10 11.38
CA SER A 365 13.40 -26.82 10.15
C SER A 365 11.88 -27.05 10.06
N GLY A 366 11.38 -27.16 8.83
CA GLY A 366 9.97 -27.42 8.57
C GLY A 366 9.65 -27.24 7.09
N SER A 367 8.56 -27.85 6.62
CA SER A 367 8.12 -27.75 5.21
C SER A 367 7.73 -26.33 4.78
N TYR A 368 7.63 -25.40 5.72
CA TYR A 368 7.31 -23.99 5.51
C TYR A 368 8.57 -23.09 5.39
N ILE A 369 9.76 -23.68 5.49
CA ILE A 369 11.05 -23.00 5.32
C ILE A 369 11.65 -23.52 4.01
N LEU A 370 11.68 -22.66 2.99
CA LEU A 370 12.10 -23.01 1.64
C LEU A 370 13.41 -22.29 1.31
N TYR A 371 14.34 -22.97 0.65
CA TYR A 371 15.57 -22.38 0.09
C TYR A 371 16.52 -21.70 1.09
N ALA A 372 16.37 -21.96 2.39
CA ALA A 372 17.36 -21.55 3.40
C ALA A 372 18.70 -22.27 3.19
N ALA A 373 19.79 -21.75 3.75
CA ALA A 373 21.11 -22.38 3.67
C ALA A 373 21.24 -23.67 4.51
N ASN A 374 20.36 -23.85 5.50
CA ASN A 374 20.49 -24.82 6.58
C ASN A 374 19.54 -26.02 6.50
#